data_AF-A0A5A9FEU2-F1
#
_entry.id   AF-A0A5A9FEU2-F1
#
_cell.length_a   1.000
_cell.length_b   1.000
_cell.length_c   1.000
_cell.angle_alpha   90.00
_cell.angle_beta   90.00
_cell.angle_gamma   90.00
#
_symmetry.space_group_name_H-M   'P 1'
#
loop_
_entity.id
_entity.type
_entity.pdbx_description
1 polymer ?
#
loop_
_entity_poly.entity_id
_entity_poly.type
_entity_poly.pdbx_seq_one_letter_code
_entity_poly.pdbx_strand_id
1 'polypeptide(L)'
;MQNGQVTNGPGSDIGWADTVRFRLPPGWAVDVEEHEGQPVGTFRPPPPAAGVLRLVTDRVTPRPESGGVAGTLQEMALRFVRPQDPRAGDRTVESRADGAMIAQAMMRTEEDGRAETHYLWLVGAERAEAAGTVGGAVAAVAMFSFALPALMDGDDSCAEMLGRIDDAIRNAEIL
;
A
#
# COMPACT_ATOMS: atom_id res chain seq x y z
N MET A 1 -20.66 -10.66 -0.13
CA MET A 1 -20.39 -9.56 -1.08
C MET A 1 -20.91 -8.28 -0.46
N GLN A 2 -20.04 -7.52 0.20
CA GLN A 2 -20.41 -6.27 0.86
C GLN A 2 -19.87 -5.13 -0.02
N ASN A 3 -20.79 -4.37 -0.61
CA ASN A 3 -20.51 -3.29 -1.54
C ASN A 3 -19.68 -2.20 -0.85
N GLY A 4 -18.50 -1.90 -1.41
CA GLY A 4 -17.73 -0.70 -1.06
C GLY A 4 -18.58 0.54 -1.35
N GLN A 5 -19.11 1.15 -0.30
CA GLN A 5 -19.95 2.34 -0.42
C GLN A 5 -19.06 3.56 -0.58
N VAL A 6 -18.86 4.02 -1.83
CA VAL A 6 -18.19 5.28 -2.13
C VAL A 6 -19.15 6.42 -1.81
N THR A 7 -18.84 7.23 -0.81
CA THR A 7 -19.59 8.47 -0.51
C THR A 7 -18.90 9.66 -1.19
N ASN A 8 -19.66 10.43 -1.98
CA ASN A 8 -19.17 11.62 -2.67
C ASN A 8 -19.01 12.79 -1.67
N GLY A 9 -17.88 12.80 -0.96
CA GLY A 9 -17.35 13.94 -0.21
C GLY A 9 -16.09 14.54 -0.86
N PRO A 10 -15.34 15.44 -0.18
CA PRO A 10 -14.07 16.02 -0.67
C PRO A 10 -12.90 15.00 -0.74
N GLY A 11 -13.22 13.73 -0.98
CA GLY A 11 -12.37 12.55 -0.92
C GLY A 11 -13.21 11.34 -0.55
N SER A 12 -12.82 10.16 -1.01
CA SER A 12 -13.49 8.90 -0.69
C SER A 12 -12.75 8.17 0.42
N ASP A 13 -13.44 7.85 1.51
CA ASP A 13 -12.91 6.95 2.53
C ASP A 13 -12.99 5.51 2.00
N ILE A 14 -11.84 4.86 1.89
CA ILE A 14 -11.68 3.50 1.39
C ILE A 14 -11.35 2.60 2.58
N GLY A 15 -12.17 1.57 2.79
CA GLY A 15 -11.84 0.43 3.67
C GLY A 15 -11.60 -0.81 2.83
N TRP A 16 -10.56 -1.57 3.14
CA TRP A 16 -10.22 -2.80 2.41
C TRP A 16 -9.95 -3.98 3.33
N ALA A 17 -10.65 -5.09 3.07
CA ALA A 17 -10.50 -6.39 3.73
C ALA A 17 -10.45 -6.32 5.27
N ASP A 18 -11.19 -5.38 5.87
CA ASP A 18 -11.17 -5.07 7.31
C ASP A 18 -9.73 -4.94 7.87
N THR A 19 -8.78 -4.50 7.06
CA THR A 19 -7.34 -4.46 7.38
C THR A 19 -6.76 -3.06 7.25
N VAL A 20 -7.26 -2.25 6.31
CA VAL A 20 -6.77 -0.88 6.14
C VAL A 20 -7.90 0.07 5.80
N ARG A 21 -7.78 1.29 6.29
CA ARG A 21 -8.62 2.43 5.94
C ARG A 21 -7.74 3.61 5.54
N PHE A 22 -8.05 4.23 4.41
CA PHE A 22 -7.33 5.40 3.91
C PHE A 22 -8.28 6.29 3.11
N ARG A 23 -7.87 7.52 2.81
CA ARG A 23 -8.70 8.48 2.10
C ARG A 23 -8.05 8.89 0.80
N LEU A 24 -8.73 8.65 -0.32
CA LEU A 24 -8.27 9.12 -1.63
C LEU A 24 -8.87 10.49 -1.96
N PRO A 25 -8.18 11.30 -2.79
CA PRO A 25 -8.78 12.48 -3.39
C PRO A 25 -10.07 12.14 -4.16
N PRO A 26 -10.99 13.10 -4.33
CA PRO A 26 -12.22 12.86 -5.06
C PRO A 26 -11.95 12.58 -6.55
N GLY A 27 -12.88 11.87 -7.20
CA GLY A 27 -12.84 11.60 -8.64
C GLY A 27 -12.01 10.39 -9.06
N TRP A 28 -11.40 9.69 -8.10
CA TRP A 28 -10.74 8.41 -8.38
C TRP A 28 -11.77 7.32 -8.68
N ALA A 29 -11.56 6.58 -9.77
CA ALA A 29 -12.33 5.38 -10.06
C ALA A 29 -11.81 4.24 -9.18
N VAL A 30 -12.73 3.47 -8.61
CA VAL A 30 -12.45 2.33 -7.73
C VAL A 30 -12.94 1.06 -8.39
N ASP A 31 -12.10 0.04 -8.43
CA ASP A 31 -12.39 -1.25 -9.01
C ASP A 31 -11.75 -2.38 -8.18
N VAL A 32 -12.16 -3.61 -8.43
CA VAL A 32 -11.57 -4.81 -7.85
C VAL A 32 -11.10 -5.73 -8.96
N GLU A 33 -9.80 -5.95 -9.04
CA GLU A 33 -9.19 -6.91 -9.95
C GLU A 33 -8.92 -8.23 -9.20
N GLU A 34 -8.91 -9.34 -9.92
CA GLU A 34 -8.43 -10.63 -9.38
C GLU A 34 -7.02 -10.87 -9.90
N HIS A 35 -6.08 -11.14 -9.00
CA HIS A 35 -4.71 -11.51 -9.35
C HIS A 35 -4.30 -12.75 -8.55
N GLU A 36 -3.92 -13.82 -9.24
CA GLU A 36 -3.56 -15.11 -8.62
C GLU A 36 -4.61 -15.64 -7.61
N GLY A 37 -5.90 -15.39 -7.89
CA GLY A 37 -7.01 -15.79 -7.03
C GLY A 37 -7.19 -14.92 -5.77
N GLN A 38 -6.47 -13.80 -5.66
CA GLN A 38 -6.60 -12.82 -4.59
C GLN A 38 -7.26 -11.54 -5.10
N PRO A 39 -8.15 -10.91 -4.31
CA PRO A 39 -8.74 -9.62 -4.66
C PRO A 39 -7.71 -8.50 -4.48
N VAL A 40 -7.54 -7.70 -5.52
CA VAL A 40 -6.68 -6.52 -5.56
C VAL A 40 -7.55 -5.28 -5.71
N GLY A 41 -7.42 -4.34 -4.77
CA GLY A 41 -8.08 -3.04 -4.88
C GLY A 41 -7.36 -2.21 -5.91
N THR A 42 -8.06 -1.73 -6.94
CA THR A 42 -7.46 -0.96 -8.04
C THR A 42 -8.11 0.42 -8.11
N PHE A 43 -7.28 1.47 -8.09
CA PHE A 43 -7.74 2.86 -8.07
C PHE A 43 -7.06 3.64 -9.20
N ARG A 44 -7.87 4.32 -10.01
CA ARG A 44 -7.38 5.10 -11.16
C ARG A 44 -7.69 6.58 -10.94
N PRO A 45 -6.69 7.48 -11.05
CA PRO A 45 -6.91 8.90 -10.92
C PRO A 45 -7.75 9.44 -12.08
N PRO A 46 -8.45 10.59 -11.90
CA PRO A 46 -9.11 11.27 -13.00
C PRO A 46 -8.06 11.85 -13.98
N PRO A 47 -8.36 11.91 -15.30
CA PRO A 47 -7.51 12.61 -16.27
C PRO A 47 -7.23 14.06 -15.86
N PRO A 48 -6.06 14.63 -16.17
CA PRO A 48 -5.03 14.10 -17.07
C PRO A 48 -3.99 13.17 -16.41
N ALA A 49 -4.07 12.96 -15.08
CA ALA A 49 -3.10 12.15 -14.38
C ALA A 49 -3.16 10.69 -14.84
N ALA A 50 -1.99 10.07 -15.01
CA ALA A 50 -1.85 8.69 -15.47
C ALA A 50 -1.45 7.76 -14.32
N GLY A 51 -1.59 6.45 -14.55
CA GLY A 51 -1.14 5.42 -13.63
C GLY A 51 -2.28 4.73 -12.88
N VAL A 52 -1.89 3.76 -12.06
CA VAL A 52 -2.84 2.89 -11.34
C VAL A 52 -2.29 2.61 -9.95
N LEU A 53 -3.06 2.93 -8.91
CA LEU A 53 -2.81 2.50 -7.55
C LEU A 53 -3.41 1.11 -7.36
N ARG A 54 -2.63 0.18 -6.81
CA ARG A 54 -3.10 -1.15 -6.41
C ARG A 54 -2.88 -1.36 -4.93
N LEU A 55 -3.77 -2.10 -4.30
CA LEU A 55 -3.76 -2.43 -2.89
C LEU A 55 -3.99 -3.92 -2.68
N VAL A 56 -3.12 -4.53 -1.89
CA VAL A 56 -3.35 -5.84 -1.28
C VAL A 56 -3.09 -5.76 0.22
N THR A 57 -3.71 -6.64 0.98
CA THR A 57 -3.59 -6.67 2.44
C THR A 57 -3.34 -8.10 2.91
N ASP A 58 -2.66 -8.24 4.03
CA ASP A 58 -2.41 -9.53 4.64
C ASP A 58 -2.40 -9.44 6.17
N ARG A 59 -2.62 -10.56 6.84
CA ARG A 59 -2.49 -10.72 8.30
C ARG A 59 -1.59 -11.90 8.60
N VAL A 60 -0.45 -11.61 9.20
CA VAL A 60 0.63 -12.59 9.43
C VAL A 60 0.78 -12.88 10.91
N THR A 61 0.63 -14.15 11.29
CA THR A 61 0.99 -14.61 12.64
C THR A 61 2.51 -14.69 12.77
N PRO A 62 3.13 -14.03 13.76
CA PRO A 62 4.58 -14.09 13.96
C PRO A 62 5.07 -15.51 14.21
N ARG A 63 6.23 -15.85 13.65
CA ARG A 63 6.91 -17.10 13.98
C ARG A 63 7.55 -16.97 15.38
N PRO A 64 7.70 -18.07 16.15
CA PRO A 64 8.28 -18.00 17.49
C PRO A 64 9.66 -17.32 17.55
N GLU A 65 10.47 -17.47 16.49
CA GLU A 65 11.81 -16.91 16.38
C GLU A 65 11.87 -15.50 15.80
N SER A 66 10.75 -14.91 15.35
CA SER A 66 10.76 -13.59 14.68
C SER A 66 10.87 -12.41 15.64
N GLY A 67 10.92 -12.64 16.96
CA GLY A 67 10.87 -11.57 17.96
C GLY A 67 9.48 -10.95 18.11
N GLY A 68 8.42 -11.70 17.79
CA GLY A 68 7.03 -11.27 17.87
C GLY A 68 6.60 -10.40 16.69
N VAL A 69 5.48 -9.69 16.83
CA VAL A 69 4.88 -8.88 15.76
C VAL A 69 5.83 -7.79 15.26
N ALA A 70 6.48 -7.07 16.17
CA ALA A 70 7.42 -6.01 15.80
C ALA A 70 8.57 -6.52 14.93
N GLY A 71 9.16 -7.67 15.26
CA GLY A 71 10.24 -8.24 14.46
C GLY A 71 9.76 -8.82 13.12
N THR A 72 8.56 -9.41 13.07
CA THR A 72 7.92 -9.81 11.81
C THR A 72 7.69 -8.62 10.88
N LEU A 73 7.12 -7.53 11.41
CA LEU A 73 6.90 -6.29 10.67
C LEU A 73 8.22 -5.70 10.15
N GLN A 74 9.25 -5.64 11.00
CA GLN A 74 10.58 -5.18 10.61
C GLN A 74 11.19 -6.05 9.49
N GLU A 75 11.07 -7.37 9.58
CA GLU A 75 11.53 -8.30 8.55
C GLU A 75 10.80 -8.06 7.21
N MET A 76 9.47 -7.89 7.25
CA MET A 76 8.66 -7.60 6.08
C MET A 76 9.08 -6.28 5.42
N ALA A 77 9.24 -5.21 6.19
CA ALA A 77 9.68 -3.91 5.68
C ALA A 77 11.06 -3.97 5.03
N LEU A 78 12.03 -4.63 5.67
CA LEU A 78 13.39 -4.76 5.12
C LEU A 78 13.41 -5.58 3.83
N ARG A 79 12.58 -6.62 3.73
CA ARG A 79 12.44 -7.40 2.48
C ARG A 79 11.70 -6.58 1.41
N PHE A 80 10.69 -5.82 1.80
CA PHE A 80 9.87 -5.00 0.92
C PHE A 80 10.68 -3.92 0.18
N VAL A 81 11.57 -3.22 0.88
CA VAL A 81 12.43 -2.20 0.24
C VAL A 81 13.55 -2.78 -0.63
N ARG A 82 13.66 -4.11 -0.71
CA ARG A 82 14.59 -4.86 -1.58
C ARG A 82 16.01 -4.26 -1.60
N PRO A 83 16.73 -4.26 -0.45
CA PRO A 83 17.98 -3.53 -0.32
C PRO A 83 19.08 -3.94 -1.32
N GLN A 84 19.01 -5.19 -1.80
CA GLN A 84 19.96 -5.79 -2.74
C GLN A 84 19.54 -5.65 -4.22
N ASP A 85 18.32 -5.16 -4.51
CA ASP A 85 17.83 -5.04 -5.89
C ASP A 85 18.28 -3.70 -6.49
N PRO A 86 19.19 -3.68 -7.49
CA PRO A 86 19.71 -2.43 -8.05
C PRO A 86 18.65 -1.59 -8.77
N ARG A 87 17.48 -2.16 -9.08
CA ARG A 87 16.35 -1.43 -9.67
C ARG A 87 15.59 -0.59 -8.65
N ALA A 88 15.70 -0.93 -7.36
CA ALA A 88 15.04 -0.24 -6.28
C ALA A 88 15.89 0.94 -5.77
N GLY A 89 15.29 2.11 -5.63
CA GLY A 89 15.86 3.33 -5.06
C GLY A 89 14.89 3.98 -4.06
N ASP A 90 15.28 5.15 -3.54
CA ASP A 90 14.46 6.00 -2.66
C ASP A 90 13.76 5.22 -1.53
N ARG A 91 14.59 4.48 -0.77
CA ARG A 91 14.13 3.52 0.22
C ARG A 91 14.06 4.14 1.60
N THR A 92 12.93 3.99 2.27
CA THR A 92 12.81 4.34 3.69
C THR A 92 12.08 3.25 4.46
N VAL A 93 12.40 3.14 5.75
CA VAL A 93 11.64 2.36 6.74
C VAL A 93 11.54 3.24 7.97
N GLU A 94 10.31 3.55 8.36
CA GLU A 94 10.01 4.55 9.39
C GLU A 94 8.97 3.99 10.37
N SER A 95 9.17 4.23 11.66
CA SER A 95 8.14 4.02 12.68
C SER A 95 7.25 5.26 12.78
N ARG A 96 5.95 5.04 12.91
CA ARG A 96 4.94 6.09 13.13
C ARG A 96 4.65 6.24 14.62
N ALA A 97 4.13 7.41 15.00
CA ALA A 97 3.78 7.74 16.38
C ALA A 97 2.65 6.87 16.96
N ASP A 98 1.80 6.31 16.11
CA ASP A 98 0.71 5.38 16.46
C ASP A 98 1.18 3.92 16.59
N GLY A 99 2.49 3.67 16.51
CA GLY A 99 3.08 2.33 16.58
C GLY A 99 3.01 1.54 15.29
N ALA A 100 2.40 2.07 14.22
CA ALA A 100 2.52 1.49 12.90
C ALA A 100 3.93 1.71 12.34
N MET A 101 4.29 0.95 11.31
CA MET A 101 5.45 1.20 10.49
C MET A 101 5.03 1.51 9.05
N ILE A 102 5.88 2.26 8.36
CA ILE A 102 5.80 2.41 6.92
C ILE A 102 7.15 2.10 6.30
N ALA A 103 7.14 1.40 5.17
CA ALA A 103 8.29 1.22 4.31
C ALA A 103 7.95 1.71 2.91
N GLN A 104 8.89 2.39 2.28
CA GLN A 104 8.73 2.96 0.94
C GLN A 104 9.91 2.57 0.07
N ALA A 105 9.64 2.34 -1.20
CA ALA A 105 10.67 2.18 -2.23
C ALA A 105 10.11 2.65 -3.57
N MET A 106 11.01 3.07 -4.45
CA MET A 106 10.71 3.27 -5.86
C MET A 106 11.49 2.23 -6.68
N MET A 107 10.88 1.68 -7.72
CA MET A 107 11.52 0.74 -8.64
C MET A 107 11.36 1.21 -10.07
N ARG A 108 12.43 1.13 -10.86
CA ARG A 108 12.36 1.30 -12.31
C ARG A 108 12.36 -0.07 -12.98
N THR A 109 11.39 -0.31 -13.84
CA THR A 109 11.18 -1.59 -14.51
C THR A 109 10.94 -1.38 -16.01
N GLU A 110 11.09 -2.47 -16.76
CA GLU A 110 10.62 -2.55 -18.14
C GLU A 110 9.61 -3.69 -18.20
N GLU A 111 8.37 -3.37 -18.60
CA GLU A 111 7.27 -4.31 -18.73
C GLU A 111 6.71 -4.22 -20.15
N ASP A 112 6.65 -5.36 -20.87
CA ASP A 112 6.23 -5.44 -22.26
C ASP A 112 6.90 -4.41 -23.20
N GLY A 113 8.19 -4.14 -22.97
CA GLY A 113 9.00 -3.17 -23.73
C GLY A 113 8.72 -1.71 -23.40
N ARG A 114 7.99 -1.43 -22.30
CA ARG A 114 7.72 -0.07 -21.81
C ARG A 114 8.43 0.14 -20.49
N ALA A 115 9.18 1.24 -20.41
CA ALA A 115 9.79 1.67 -19.16
C ALA A 115 8.70 2.23 -18.23
N GLU A 116 8.69 1.74 -16.99
CA GLU A 116 7.78 2.17 -15.94
C GLU A 116 8.53 2.53 -14.66
N THR A 117 7.97 3.49 -13.92
CA THR A 117 8.35 3.79 -12.55
C THR A 117 7.25 3.27 -11.63
N HIS A 118 7.63 2.47 -10.63
CA HIS A 118 6.75 1.85 -9.65
C HIS A 118 7.07 2.43 -8.28
N TYR A 119 6.13 3.16 -7.67
CA TYR A 119 6.22 3.60 -6.29
C TYR A 119 5.52 2.58 -5.40
N LEU A 120 6.19 2.18 -4.32
CA LEU A 120 5.77 1.09 -3.46
C LEU A 120 5.70 1.58 -2.02
N TRP A 121 4.61 1.24 -1.33
CA TRP A 121 4.47 1.46 0.11
C TRP A 121 3.99 0.19 0.80
N LEU A 122 4.51 -0.05 2.00
CA LEU A 122 4.02 -1.06 2.93
C LEU A 122 3.71 -0.36 4.24
N VAL A 123 2.46 -0.42 4.69
CA VAL A 123 2.05 0.04 6.01
C VAL A 123 1.70 -1.18 6.85
N GLY A 124 2.22 -1.27 8.06
CA GLY A 124 1.94 -2.41 8.93
C GLY A 124 1.80 -2.02 10.39
N ALA A 125 0.94 -2.72 11.13
CA ALA A 125 0.76 -2.49 12.56
C ALA A 125 0.42 -3.80 13.28
N GLU A 126 0.68 -3.82 14.59
CA GLU A 126 0.21 -4.89 15.46
C GLU A 126 -1.30 -4.76 15.69
N ARG A 127 -2.01 -5.87 15.49
CA ARG A 127 -3.45 -5.95 15.72
C ARG A 127 -3.80 -7.21 16.49
N ALA A 128 -4.86 -7.14 17.29
CA ALA A 128 -5.40 -8.33 17.91
C ALA A 128 -5.93 -9.27 16.81
N GLU A 129 -5.75 -10.58 17.00
CA GLU A 129 -6.36 -11.55 16.13
C GLU A 129 -7.90 -11.46 16.19
N ALA A 130 -8.57 -11.66 15.05
CA ALA A 130 -10.02 -11.55 14.95
C ALA A 130 -10.73 -12.53 15.92
N ALA A 131 -11.88 -12.12 16.45
CA ALA A 131 -12.62 -12.87 17.45
C ALA A 131 -12.99 -14.29 16.95
N GLY A 132 -12.40 -15.33 17.56
CA GLY A 132 -12.69 -16.74 17.24
C GLY A 132 -11.47 -17.66 17.27
N THR A 133 -10.26 -17.11 17.19
CA THR A 133 -9.00 -17.85 17.36
C THR A 133 -8.35 -17.53 18.71
N VAL A 134 -7.62 -18.48 19.28
CA VAL A 134 -7.08 -18.38 20.63
C VAL A 134 -5.84 -17.47 20.63
N GLY A 135 -6.07 -16.21 21.03
CA GLY A 135 -5.14 -15.36 21.79
C GLY A 135 -3.74 -15.16 21.20
N GLY A 136 -3.64 -14.33 20.16
CA GLY A 136 -2.37 -13.82 19.65
C GLY A 136 -2.51 -12.41 19.06
N ALA A 137 -1.39 -11.71 18.93
CA ALA A 137 -1.29 -10.51 18.12
C ALA A 137 -0.78 -10.90 16.72
N VAL A 138 -1.31 -10.27 15.69
CA VAL A 138 -0.93 -10.46 14.29
C VAL A 138 -0.30 -9.20 13.73
N ALA A 139 0.59 -9.36 12.76
CA ALA A 139 1.05 -8.27 11.91
C ALA A 139 -0.01 -8.06 10.81
N ALA A 140 -0.80 -7.00 10.92
CA ALA A 140 -1.71 -6.59 9.85
C ALA A 140 -0.97 -5.62 8.91
N VAL A 141 -1.00 -5.89 7.62
CA VAL A 141 -0.26 -5.10 6.61
C VAL A 141 -1.12 -4.74 5.41
N ALA A 142 -0.81 -3.59 4.82
CA ALA A 142 -1.33 -3.12 3.55
C ALA A 142 -0.16 -2.74 2.63
N MET A 143 -0.11 -3.34 1.45
CA MET A 143 0.88 -3.05 0.42
C MET A 143 0.21 -2.30 -0.71
N PHE A 144 0.77 -1.14 -1.03
CA PHE A 144 0.34 -0.29 -2.13
C PHE A 144 1.42 -0.26 -3.21
N SER A 145 1.00 -0.28 -4.47
CA SER A 145 1.87 0.02 -5.61
C SER A 145 1.21 1.03 -6.54
N PHE A 146 1.98 1.98 -7.03
CA PHE A 146 1.56 2.93 -8.05
C PHE A 146 2.51 2.86 -9.24
N ALA A 147 2.00 2.40 -10.38
CA ALA A 147 2.78 2.29 -11.61
C ALA A 147 2.42 3.41 -12.58
N LEU A 148 3.44 4.02 -13.19
CA LEU A 148 3.31 5.06 -14.21
C LEU A 148 4.34 4.84 -15.32
N PRO A 149 4.04 5.24 -16.56
CA PRO A 149 5.05 5.28 -17.62
C PRO A 149 6.22 6.17 -17.21
N ALA A 150 7.47 5.72 -17.44
CA ALA A 150 8.66 6.47 -17.05
C ALA A 150 8.75 7.87 -17.70
N LEU A 151 8.14 8.06 -18.86
CA LEU A 151 8.03 9.35 -19.55
C LEU A 151 7.18 10.38 -18.79
N MET A 152 6.33 9.92 -17.86
CA MET A 152 5.44 10.75 -17.05
C MET A 152 5.98 10.96 -15.63
N ASP A 153 7.09 10.31 -15.29
CA ASP A 153 7.79 10.50 -14.04
C ASP A 153 8.42 11.91 -14.02
N GLY A 154 8.14 12.68 -12.97
CA GLY A 154 8.56 14.08 -12.85
C GLY A 154 7.68 15.11 -13.59
N ASP A 155 6.60 14.70 -14.26
CA ASP A 155 5.56 15.64 -14.71
C ASP A 155 4.85 16.27 -13.50
N ASP A 156 4.61 17.59 -13.53
CA ASP A 156 4.05 18.33 -12.39
C ASP A 156 2.71 17.75 -11.91
N SER A 157 1.84 17.32 -12.84
CA SER A 157 0.54 16.75 -12.49
C SER A 157 0.66 15.37 -11.84
N CYS A 158 1.61 14.56 -12.30
CA CYS A 158 1.93 13.27 -11.71
C CYS A 158 2.61 13.44 -10.35
N ALA A 159 3.53 14.38 -10.21
CA ALA A 159 4.23 14.68 -8.96
C ALA A 159 3.28 15.18 -7.87
N GLU A 160 2.36 16.10 -8.20
CA GLU A 160 1.34 16.58 -7.27
C GLU A 160 0.42 15.44 -6.82
N MET A 161 -0.03 14.60 -7.76
CA MET A 161 -0.84 13.43 -7.43
C MET A 161 -0.09 12.43 -6.56
N LEU A 162 1.18 12.13 -6.86
CA LEU A 162 2.01 11.23 -6.07
C LEU A 162 2.19 11.74 -4.64
N GLY A 163 2.39 13.05 -4.45
CA GLY A 163 2.42 13.65 -3.11
C GLY A 163 1.14 13.40 -2.33
N ARG A 164 -0.03 13.56 -2.99
CA ARG A 164 -1.34 13.28 -2.35
C ARG A 164 -1.55 11.79 -2.03
N ILE A 165 -1.04 10.88 -2.89
CA ILE A 165 -1.08 9.43 -2.64
C ILE A 165 -0.17 9.07 -1.46
N ASP A 166 1.05 9.60 -1.45
CA ASP A 166 2.02 9.40 -0.38
C ASP A 166 1.44 9.88 0.96
N ASP A 167 0.87 11.08 1.00
CA ASP A 167 0.18 11.62 2.17
C ASP A 167 -0.99 10.72 2.60
N ALA A 168 -1.82 10.25 1.67
CA ALA A 168 -2.95 9.38 1.98
C ALA A 168 -2.50 8.04 2.58
N ILE A 169 -1.43 7.44 2.06
CA ILE A 169 -0.90 6.16 2.53
C ILE A 169 -0.17 6.34 3.87
N ARG A 170 0.61 7.41 4.04
CA ARG A 170 1.27 7.76 5.31
C ARG A 170 0.27 7.96 6.44
N ASN A 171 -0.94 8.43 6.13
CA ASN A 171 -2.03 8.60 7.09
C ASN A 171 -3.03 7.43 7.11
N ALA A 172 -2.77 6.34 6.37
CA ALA A 172 -3.63 5.17 6.40
C ALA A 172 -3.66 4.55 7.80
N GLU A 173 -4.83 4.09 8.21
CA GLU A 173 -5.04 3.37 9.45
C GLU A 173 -5.10 1.87 9.16
N ILE A 174 -4.27 1.10 9.86
CA ILE A 174 -4.38 -0.35 9.88
C ILE A 174 -5.45 -0.73 10.91
N LEU A 175 -6.39 -1.60 10.55
CA LEU A 175 -7.54 -2.01 11.37
C LEU A 175 -7.30 -3.32 12.13
#